data_AF-A0A7V5U956-F1
#
_entry.id   AF-A0A7V5U956-F1
#
_cell.length_a   1.000
_cell.length_b   1.000
_cell.length_c   1.000
_cell.angle_alpha   90.00
_cell.angle_beta   90.00
_cell.angle_gamma   90.00
#
_symmetry.space_group_name_H-M   'P 1'
#
loop_
_entity.id
_entity.type
_entity.pdbx_description
1 polymer ?
#
loop_
_entity_poly.entity_id
_entity_poly.type
_entity_poly.pdbx_seq_one_letter_code
_entity_poly.pdbx_strand_id
1 'polypeptide(L)' 'YRESIHPKKRIVDPFFQPEPYHQVFDDRYTFQPNLSIVDLLFNEGPESLPVLRRMLLHPA' A
#
# COMPACT_ATOMS: atom_id res chain seq x y z
N TYR A 1 -15.22 -14.76 -12.52
CA TYR A 1 -13.88 -14.66 -11.90
C TYR A 1 -12.82 -14.03 -12.81
N ARG A 2 -12.76 -14.34 -14.12
CA ARG A 2 -11.73 -13.77 -15.03
C ARG A 2 -11.79 -12.26 -15.23
N GLU A 3 -12.95 -11.64 -15.02
CA GLU A 3 -13.15 -10.19 -15.20
C GLU A 3 -13.11 -9.38 -13.89
N SER A 4 -12.97 -10.04 -12.73
CA SER A 4 -12.97 -9.32 -11.44
C SER A 4 -11.66 -8.58 -11.17
N ILE A 5 -10.56 -9.00 -11.82
CA ILE A 5 -9.26 -8.33 -11.72
C ILE A 5 -8.93 -7.79 -13.11
N HIS A 6 -9.08 -6.47 -13.28
CA HIS A 6 -8.82 -5.80 -14.55
C HIS A 6 -7.62 -4.85 -14.41
N PRO A 7 -6.47 -5.11 -15.09
CA PRO A 7 -5.21 -4.39 -14.85
C PRO A 7 -5.28 -2.87 -15.02
N LYS A 8 -6.15 -2.42 -15.94
CA LYS A 8 -6.31 -0.99 -16.24
C LYS A 8 -7.45 -0.33 -15.47
N LYS A 9 -8.22 -1.09 -14.68
CA LYS A 9 -9.33 -0.55 -13.90
C LYS A 9 -8.83 -0.36 -12.48
N ARG A 10 -8.74 0.91 -12.06
CA ARG A 10 -8.40 1.22 -10.69
C ARG A 10 -9.53 0.72 -9.78
N ILE A 11 -9.20 -0.21 -8.89
CA ILE A 11 -10.12 -0.67 -7.84
C ILE A 11 -9.98 0.32 -6.69
N VAL A 12 -11.08 0.92 -6.26
CA VAL A 12 -11.12 1.74 -5.06
C VAL A 12 -11.52 0.83 -3.92
N ASP A 13 -10.63 0.68 -2.94
CA ASP A 13 -10.93 -0.02 -1.69
C ASP A 13 -11.30 1.02 -0.63
N PRO A 14 -12.58 1.09 -0.20
CA PRO A 14 -13.02 2.06 0.80
C PRO A 14 -12.46 1.79 2.20
N PHE A 15 -11.85 0.62 2.44
CA PHE A 15 -11.27 0.24 3.72
C PHE A 15 -9.75 0.39 3.77
N PHE A 16 -9.14 0.85 2.68
CA PHE A 16 -7.70 1.04 2.59
C PHE A 16 -7.34 2.51 2.40
N GLN A 17 -6.63 3.08 3.37
CA GLN A 17 -6.08 4.42 3.33
C GLN A 17 -4.55 4.34 3.43
N PRO A 18 -3.80 4.52 2.33
CA PRO A 18 -2.35 4.40 2.36
C PRO A 18 -1.72 5.48 3.24
N GLU A 19 -0.79 5.07 4.09
CA GLU A 19 0.02 5.96 4.94
C GLU A 19 1.47 6.02 4.42
N PRO A 20 2.16 7.17 4.52
CA PRO A 20 3.58 7.26 4.22
C PRO A 20 4.43 6.28 5.06
N TYR A 21 5.38 5.63 4.40
CA TYR A 21 6.42 4.78 4.99
C TYR A 21 7.75 5.08 4.29
N HIS A 22 8.88 4.55 4.80
CA HIS A 22 10.18 4.79 4.18
C HIS A 22 10.19 4.19 2.77
N GLN A 23 10.63 4.96 1.78
CA GLN A 23 10.82 4.45 0.42
C GLN A 23 12.24 4.81 0.00
N VAL A 24 13.00 3.85 -0.51
CA VAL A 24 14.42 4.08 -0.90
C VAL A 24 14.65 5.22 -1.92
N PHE A 25 13.61 5.72 -2.57
CA PHE A 25 13.67 6.84 -3.53
C PHE A 25 12.85 8.06 -3.07
N ASP A 26 12.59 8.19 -1.76
CA ASP A 26 11.86 9.33 -1.17
C ASP A 26 12.59 10.68 -1.34
N ASP A 27 13.91 10.64 -1.58
CA ASP A 27 14.76 11.78 -1.91
C ASP A 27 14.48 12.38 -3.30
N ARG A 28 13.94 11.56 -4.22
CA ARG A 28 13.69 11.92 -5.62
C ARG A 28 12.22 12.07 -5.94
N TYR A 29 11.37 11.32 -5.25
CA TYR A 29 9.93 11.27 -5.51
C TYR A 29 9.18 11.50 -4.21
N THR A 30 8.04 12.21 -4.31
CA THR A 30 7.05 12.18 -3.22
C THR A 30 6.54 10.77 -3.00
N PHE A 31 6.13 10.45 -1.78
CA PHE A 31 5.55 9.16 -1.40
C PHE A 31 4.61 8.60 -2.48
N GLN A 32 4.90 7.39 -2.95
CA GLN A 32 4.07 6.70 -3.93
C GLN A 32 3.20 5.64 -3.23
N PRO A 33 1.88 5.87 -3.11
CA PRO A 33 0.97 4.88 -2.55
C PRO A 33 0.65 3.78 -3.56
N ASN A 34 0.10 2.67 -3.07
CA ASN A 34 -0.37 1.54 -3.90
C ASN A 34 0.74 0.90 -4.78
N LEU A 35 1.99 0.95 -4.31
CA LEU A 35 3.05 0.08 -4.82
C LEU A 35 2.79 -1.38 -4.42
N SER A 36 3.62 -2.29 -4.92
CA SER A 36 3.56 -3.70 -4.55
C SER A 36 3.71 -3.87 -3.03
N ILE A 37 3.04 -4.86 -2.44
CA ILE A 37 3.27 -5.23 -1.03
C ILE A 37 4.74 -5.61 -0.76
N VAL A 38 5.44 -6.08 -1.79
CA VAL A 38 6.88 -6.37 -1.76
C VAL A 38 7.71 -5.10 -1.49
N ASP A 39 7.26 -3.95 -1.98
CA ASP A 39 7.92 -2.67 -1.71
C ASP A 39 7.86 -2.33 -0.21
N LEU A 40 6.67 -2.43 0.39
CA LEU A 40 6.50 -2.23 1.84
C LEU A 40 7.36 -3.20 2.65
N LEU A 41 7.36 -4.49 2.28
CA LEU A 41 8.12 -5.53 2.99
C LEU A 41 9.63 -5.27 2.98
N PHE A 42 10.20 -4.83 1.85
CA PHE A 42 11.63 -4.58 1.76
C PHE A 42 12.06 -3.24 2.36
N ASN A 43 11.19 -2.24 2.35
CA ASN A 43 11.49 -0.96 2.98
C ASN A 43 11.33 -0.99 4.52
N GLU A 44 10.27 -1.63 5.03
CA GLU A 44 9.94 -1.59 6.47
C GLU A 44 10.34 -2.87 7.22
N GLY A 45 10.59 -3.98 6.52
CA GLY A 45 10.99 -5.24 7.13
C GLY A 45 9.98 -5.71 8.19
N PRO A 46 10.40 -5.94 9.46
CA PRO A 46 9.49 -6.31 10.55
C PRO A 46 8.36 -5.31 10.81
N GLU A 47 8.56 -4.02 10.50
CA GLU A 47 7.57 -2.96 10.73
C GLU A 47 6.47 -2.92 9.65
N SER A 48 6.63 -3.69 8.57
CA SER A 48 5.66 -3.77 7.47
C SER A 48 4.24 -4.13 7.93
N LEU A 49 4.09 -5.06 8.88
CA LEU A 49 2.78 -5.48 9.38
C LEU A 49 2.11 -4.40 10.25
N PRO A 50 2.77 -3.81 11.26
CA PRO A 50 2.27 -2.63 11.95
C PRO A 50 1.88 -1.49 11.01
N VAL A 51 2.70 -1.18 10.00
CA VAL A 51 2.44 -0.14 9.01
C VAL A 51 1.18 -0.48 8.20
N LEU A 52 1.09 -1.70 7.65
CA LEU A 52 -0.07 -2.15 6.87
C LEU A 52 -1.37 -2.07 7.69
N ARG A 53 -1.33 -2.43 8.97
CA ARG A 53 -2.50 -2.36 9.86
C ARG A 53 -3.02 -0.95 10.06
N ARG A 54 -2.15 0.07 10.08
CA ARG A 54 -2.59 1.47 10.17
C ARG A 54 -3.31 1.92 8.90
N MET A 55 -2.93 1.37 7.75
CA MET A 55 -3.58 1.65 6.48
C MET A 55 -4.99 1.04 6.34
N LEU A 56 -5.32 0.06 7.19
CA LEU A 56 -6.61 -0.61 7.17
C LEU A 56 -7.58 0.09 8.11
N LEU A 57 -8.65 0.67 7.54
CA LEU A 57 -9.77 1.19 8.31
C LEU A 57 -10.50 0.00 8.91
N HIS A 58 -10.58 -0.03 10.25
CA HIS A 58 -11.30 -1.07 10.95
C HIS A 58 -12.81 -0.74 10.88
N PRO A 59 -13.65 -1.59 10.27
CA PRO A 59 -15.09 -1.40 10.38
C PRO A 59 -15.52 -1.56 11.85
N ALA A 60 -16.43 -0.69 12.29
CA ALA A 60 -17.03 -0.72 13.62
C ALA A 60 -17.94 -1.93 13.83
#